data_AF-A0A8H3GHY0-F1
#
_entry.id   AF-A0A8H3GHY0-F1
#
_cell.length_a   1.000
_cell.length_b   1.000
_cell.length_c   1.000
_cell.angle_alpha   90.00
_cell.angle_beta   90.00
_cell.angle_gamma   90.00
#
_symmetry.space_group_name_H-M   'P 1'
#
loop_
_entity.id
_entity.type
_entity.pdbx_description
1 polymer ?
#
loop_
_entity_poly.entity_id
_entity_poly.type
_entity_poly.pdbx_seq_one_letter_code
_entity_poly.pdbx_strand_id
1 'polypeptide(L)'
;MNWTGLLVFFLTLDLVYARKRGVAWPWYNEGTNLSLSQLTSVNIQWIYNWETWRPSATNSLNFIGTQRCTDCSSSPINQLYARAISQGWTTVFTLNEPDLPVGGTSPLDAARWYIQWINPLNMTKAIPAVTSSTAAGQGLNWVDGFIGACAGQCYFDYINLHWYGASFEDFKAHIEGAHNRFPAYRLVVTEFALLPPATRQDQTAFLNTAMAFLDNATYVEYYAIFLATSPSLIISNNGGSDYAGTTSTLFSDDVEICTVVTL
;
A
#
# COMPACT_ATOMS: atom_id res chain seq x y z
N MET A 1 30.55 -28.31 -38.16
CA MET A 1 30.97 -27.12 -37.39
C MET A 1 30.29 -25.92 -38.04
N ASN A 2 29.48 -25.07 -37.41
CA ASN A 2 28.97 -24.99 -36.05
C ASN A 2 27.72 -24.08 -36.18
N TRP A 3 26.52 -24.60 -35.92
CA TRP A 3 25.30 -23.78 -35.82
C TRP A 3 25.07 -23.52 -34.33
N THR A 4 25.59 -22.40 -33.82
CA THR A 4 25.28 -21.93 -32.47
C THR A 4 24.09 -21.00 -32.55
N GLY A 5 22.96 -21.47 -32.01
CA GLY A 5 21.70 -20.76 -31.93
C GLY A 5 21.78 -19.53 -31.04
N LEU A 6 21.07 -18.48 -31.46
CA LEU A 6 20.71 -17.35 -30.61
C LEU A 6 19.48 -17.78 -29.80
N LEU A 7 19.68 -18.31 -28.60
CA LEU A 7 18.59 -18.44 -27.62
C LEU A 7 18.40 -17.06 -27.00
N VAL A 8 17.35 -16.37 -27.45
CA VAL A 8 17.02 -15.05 -26.93
C VAL A 8 16.46 -15.21 -25.52
N PHE A 9 17.18 -14.64 -24.55
CA PHE A 9 16.78 -14.50 -23.15
C PHE A 9 15.62 -13.50 -23.05
N PHE A 10 14.39 -13.93 -23.29
CA PHE A 10 13.18 -13.12 -23.04
C PHE A 10 12.44 -13.52 -21.74
N LEU A 11 12.94 -14.49 -20.98
CA LEU A 11 12.23 -15.06 -19.82
C LEU A 11 12.58 -14.43 -18.45
N THR A 12 13.44 -13.40 -18.39
CA THR A 12 13.88 -12.81 -17.11
C THR A 12 13.21 -11.48 -16.75
N LEU A 13 12.55 -10.82 -17.70
CA LEU A 13 11.87 -9.54 -17.44
C LEU A 13 10.55 -9.75 -16.68
N ASP A 14 9.71 -10.69 -17.12
CA ASP A 14 8.40 -10.96 -16.49
C ASP A 14 8.50 -11.38 -15.01
N LEU A 15 9.56 -12.10 -14.63
CA LEU A 15 9.81 -12.56 -13.26
C LEU A 15 10.26 -11.46 -12.29
N VAL A 16 10.77 -10.33 -12.78
CA VAL A 16 11.19 -9.17 -11.95
C VAL A 16 10.01 -8.21 -11.74
N TYR A 17 9.16 -8.03 -12.74
CA TYR A 17 7.92 -7.23 -12.62
C TYR A 17 6.91 -7.87 -11.66
N ALA A 18 6.90 -9.20 -11.55
CA ALA A 18 6.04 -9.99 -10.67
C ALA A 18 6.21 -9.76 -9.15
N ARG A 19 7.05 -8.83 -8.66
CA ARG A 19 7.34 -8.71 -7.21
C ARG A 19 6.70 -7.52 -6.49
N LYS A 20 5.97 -6.66 -7.19
CA LYS A 20 5.43 -5.40 -6.62
C LYS A 20 4.14 -5.58 -5.82
N ARG A 21 3.41 -6.65 -6.07
CA ARG A 21 2.01 -6.79 -5.66
C ARG A 21 1.90 -7.20 -4.19
N GLY A 22 1.15 -6.41 -3.44
CA GLY A 22 0.77 -6.69 -2.07
C GLY A 22 -0.73 -6.58 -1.86
N VAL A 23 -1.16 -6.84 -0.64
CA VAL A 23 -2.52 -6.57 -0.22
C VAL A 23 -2.59 -5.88 1.12
N ALA A 24 -3.63 -5.06 1.27
CA ALA A 24 -4.02 -4.48 2.53
C ALA A 24 -4.88 -5.51 3.29
N TRP A 25 -4.40 -6.01 4.43
CA TRP A 25 -4.98 -7.14 5.18
C TRP A 25 -5.52 -6.65 6.53
N PRO A 26 -6.82 -6.41 6.68
CA PRO A 26 -7.36 -5.84 7.92
C PRO A 26 -7.13 -6.65 9.18
N TRP A 27 -7.06 -5.95 10.32
CA TRP A 27 -6.98 -6.57 11.64
C TRP A 27 -8.14 -7.55 11.92
N TYR A 28 -9.33 -7.27 11.39
CA TYR A 28 -10.52 -8.10 11.58
C TYR A 28 -10.54 -9.37 10.71
N ASN A 29 -9.50 -9.62 9.94
CA ASN A 29 -9.27 -10.94 9.34
C ASN A 29 -8.68 -11.94 10.35
N GLU A 30 -8.21 -11.49 11.53
CA GLU A 30 -7.73 -12.38 12.58
C GLU A 30 -8.78 -13.40 13.01
N GLY A 31 -8.39 -14.67 13.09
CA GLY A 31 -9.29 -15.76 13.46
C GLY A 31 -10.34 -16.14 12.41
N THR A 32 -10.32 -15.51 11.23
CA THR A 32 -11.16 -15.93 10.10
C THR A 32 -10.53 -17.12 9.36
N ASN A 33 -11.28 -17.71 8.43
CA ASN A 33 -10.81 -18.76 7.53
C ASN A 33 -10.26 -18.22 6.20
N LEU A 34 -10.07 -16.90 6.06
CA LEU A 34 -9.45 -16.31 4.88
C LEU A 34 -8.02 -16.85 4.72
N SER A 35 -7.71 -17.39 3.55
CA SER A 35 -6.44 -18.07 3.29
C SER A 35 -5.50 -17.25 2.41
N LEU A 36 -4.21 -17.25 2.76
CA LEU A 36 -3.16 -16.68 1.90
C LEU A 36 -2.86 -17.51 0.64
N SER A 37 -3.23 -18.79 0.61
CA SER A 37 -2.90 -19.68 -0.52
C SER A 37 -3.48 -19.19 -1.85
N GLN A 38 -4.65 -18.55 -1.79
CA GLN A 38 -5.29 -17.96 -2.95
C GLN A 38 -4.60 -16.64 -3.36
N LEU A 39 -4.01 -15.90 -2.41
CA LEU A 39 -3.29 -14.66 -2.70
C LEU A 39 -1.94 -14.95 -3.38
N THR A 40 -1.22 -15.97 -2.91
CA THR A 40 0.05 -16.36 -3.54
C THR A 40 -0.14 -16.93 -4.95
N SER A 41 -1.28 -17.58 -5.24
CA SER A 41 -1.58 -18.04 -6.60
C SER A 41 -1.84 -16.89 -7.58
N VAL A 42 -2.17 -15.70 -7.08
CA VAL A 42 -2.24 -14.45 -7.86
C VAL A 42 -1.07 -13.52 -7.57
N ASN A 43 0.10 -14.10 -7.30
CA ASN A 43 1.39 -13.42 -7.28
C ASN A 43 1.49 -12.25 -6.29
N ILE A 44 0.73 -12.29 -5.20
CA ILE A 44 0.92 -11.42 -4.04
C ILE A 44 2.17 -11.86 -3.29
N GLN A 45 3.07 -10.93 -2.99
CA GLN A 45 4.37 -11.19 -2.37
C GLN A 45 4.50 -10.61 -0.95
N TRP A 46 3.68 -9.60 -0.64
CA TRP A 46 3.76 -8.90 0.63
C TRP A 46 2.38 -8.46 1.14
N ILE A 47 2.31 -8.17 2.44
CA ILE A 47 1.10 -7.71 3.11
C ILE A 47 1.42 -6.59 4.10
N TYR A 48 0.43 -5.78 4.41
CA TYR A 48 0.43 -4.91 5.58
C TYR A 48 -0.98 -4.87 6.18
N ASN A 49 -1.11 -4.50 7.46
CA ASN A 49 -2.39 -4.48 8.18
C ASN A 49 -2.63 -3.17 8.91
N TRP A 50 -1.99 -2.09 8.46
CA TRP A 50 -1.94 -0.77 9.13
C TRP A 50 -1.35 -0.77 10.54
N GLU A 51 -0.84 -1.89 11.03
CA GLU A 51 -0.36 -2.03 12.39
C GLU A 51 1.10 -2.50 12.42
N THR A 52 1.69 -2.41 13.60
CA THR A 52 3.06 -2.85 13.89
C THR A 52 3.12 -4.30 14.36
N TRP A 53 2.01 -5.03 14.37
CA TRP A 53 1.99 -6.46 14.69
C TRP A 53 1.62 -7.25 13.43
N ARG A 54 2.35 -8.34 13.18
CA ARG A 54 2.10 -9.24 12.06
C ARG A 54 0.78 -10.01 12.26
N PRO A 55 -0.10 -10.06 11.26
CA PRO A 55 -1.27 -10.92 11.30
C PRO A 55 -0.92 -12.42 11.43
N SER A 56 -1.70 -13.17 12.20
CA SER A 56 -1.53 -14.61 12.36
C SER A 56 -1.68 -15.35 11.02
N ALA A 57 -1.04 -16.52 10.91
CA ALA A 57 -1.04 -17.34 9.69
C ALA A 57 -0.51 -16.64 8.42
N THR A 58 0.26 -15.56 8.55
CA THR A 58 0.80 -14.82 7.38
C THR A 58 2.29 -14.98 7.10
N ASN A 59 2.92 -16.00 7.67
CA ASN A 59 4.38 -16.16 7.62
C ASN A 59 4.94 -16.45 6.20
N SER A 60 4.08 -16.82 5.24
CA SER A 60 4.48 -17.06 3.84
C SER A 60 4.65 -15.78 3.01
N LEU A 61 4.21 -14.62 3.51
CA LEU A 61 4.32 -13.33 2.83
C LEU A 61 5.24 -12.38 3.61
N ASN A 62 5.93 -11.50 2.89
CA ASN A 62 6.69 -10.43 3.52
C ASN A 62 5.71 -9.47 4.21
N PHE A 63 5.89 -9.23 5.51
CA PHE A 63 5.05 -8.29 6.24
C PHE A 63 5.75 -6.94 6.32
N ILE A 64 5.03 -5.89 5.94
CA ILE A 64 5.46 -4.51 6.11
C ILE A 64 4.74 -3.94 7.33
N GLY A 65 5.48 -3.80 8.41
CA GLY A 65 4.97 -3.15 9.61
C GLY A 65 4.60 -1.71 9.34
N THR A 66 3.48 -1.26 9.92
CA THR A 66 2.93 0.07 9.67
C THR A 66 2.64 0.79 10.98
N GLN A 67 3.29 1.93 11.20
CA GLN A 67 3.00 2.81 12.31
C GLN A 67 2.00 3.88 11.86
N ARG A 68 0.73 3.50 11.68
CA ARG A 68 -0.32 4.37 11.10
C ARG A 68 -0.65 5.61 11.93
N CYS A 69 -0.34 5.58 13.23
CA CYS A 69 -0.69 6.58 14.23
C CYS A 69 0.59 7.09 14.90
N THR A 70 0.57 8.32 15.43
CA THR A 70 1.73 8.84 16.18
C THR A 70 2.04 8.02 17.43
N ASP A 71 0.97 7.52 18.08
CA ASP A 71 0.98 6.52 19.13
C ASP A 71 -0.45 5.98 19.31
N CYS A 72 -0.63 4.68 19.48
CA CYS A 72 -1.93 4.08 19.75
C CYS A 72 -1.79 2.69 20.39
N SER A 73 -2.80 2.24 21.12
CA SER A 73 -2.73 1.00 21.93
C SER A 73 -2.40 -0.26 21.12
N SER A 74 -2.90 -0.36 19.89
CA SER A 74 -2.62 -1.48 18.99
C SER A 74 -1.20 -1.43 18.41
N SER A 75 -0.64 -0.23 18.24
CA SER A 75 0.72 0.03 17.74
C SER A 75 1.46 1.06 18.61
N PRO A 76 1.86 0.70 19.84
CA PRO A 76 2.48 1.64 20.75
C PRO A 76 3.84 2.07 20.20
N ILE A 77 4.06 3.38 20.11
CA ILE A 77 5.24 3.93 19.44
C ILE A 77 6.54 3.50 20.13
N ASN A 78 6.50 3.33 21.45
CA ASN A 78 7.63 2.84 22.24
C ASN A 78 8.00 1.37 21.98
N GLN A 79 7.12 0.60 21.33
CA GLN A 79 7.39 -0.79 20.92
C GLN A 79 7.82 -0.91 19.46
N LEU A 80 7.78 0.19 18.67
CA LEU A 80 8.04 0.16 17.24
C LEU A 80 9.37 -0.54 16.89
N TYR A 81 10.47 -0.12 17.50
CA TYR A 81 11.79 -0.70 17.26
C TYR A 81 11.84 -2.19 17.63
N ALA A 82 11.31 -2.55 18.80
CA ALA A 82 11.29 -3.95 19.26
C ALA A 82 10.44 -4.84 18.34
N ARG A 83 9.29 -4.34 17.86
CA ARG A 83 8.43 -5.03 16.90
C ARG A 83 9.11 -5.21 15.55
N ALA A 84 9.76 -4.16 15.05
CA ALA A 84 10.46 -4.21 13.78
C ALA A 84 11.59 -5.25 13.75
N ILE A 85 12.41 -5.29 14.81
CA ILE A 85 13.50 -6.27 14.91
C ILE A 85 12.97 -7.69 15.13
N SER A 86 12.05 -7.89 16.07
CA SER A 86 11.55 -9.23 16.40
C SER A 86 10.75 -9.88 15.27
N GLN A 87 10.12 -9.09 14.41
CA GLN A 87 9.34 -9.57 13.27
C GLN A 87 10.13 -9.54 11.95
N GLY A 88 11.40 -9.12 11.98
CA GLY A 88 12.31 -9.15 10.84
C GLY A 88 11.92 -8.21 9.70
N TRP A 89 11.46 -6.99 10.01
CA TRP A 89 11.04 -6.04 8.98
C TRP A 89 12.21 -5.58 8.12
N THR A 90 11.98 -5.57 6.81
CA THR A 90 12.90 -4.99 5.82
C THR A 90 12.41 -3.64 5.29
N THR A 91 11.10 -3.38 5.43
CA THR A 91 10.43 -2.13 5.06
C THR A 91 9.44 -1.76 6.15
N VAL A 92 9.24 -0.45 6.37
CA VAL A 92 8.23 0.10 7.28
C VAL A 92 7.41 1.20 6.59
N PHE A 93 6.09 1.16 6.80
CA PHE A 93 5.19 2.26 6.46
C PHE A 93 4.86 3.08 7.70
N THR A 94 4.53 4.34 7.48
CA THR A 94 4.36 5.32 8.58
C THR A 94 2.92 5.82 8.66
N LEU A 95 2.71 7.10 9.01
CA LEU A 95 1.39 7.63 9.33
C LEU A 95 0.42 7.43 8.16
N ASN A 96 -0.83 7.13 8.49
CA ASN A 96 -1.90 6.90 7.52
C ASN A 96 -2.75 8.16 7.38
N GLU A 97 -2.73 8.76 6.19
CA GLU A 97 -3.51 9.95 5.82
C GLU A 97 -3.40 11.11 6.83
N PRO A 98 -2.17 11.50 7.22
CA PRO A 98 -1.99 12.65 8.12
C PRO A 98 -2.43 13.97 7.48
N ASP A 99 -2.67 13.97 6.17
CA ASP A 99 -3.12 15.12 5.40
C ASP A 99 -4.62 15.39 5.52
N LEU A 100 -5.38 14.49 6.16
CA LEU A 100 -6.80 14.71 6.41
C LEU A 100 -7.05 15.92 7.33
N PRO A 101 -8.10 16.71 7.06
CA PRO A 101 -8.41 17.90 7.87
C PRO A 101 -8.87 17.55 9.30
N VAL A 102 -9.38 16.33 9.49
CA VAL A 102 -9.83 15.82 10.78
C VAL A 102 -9.04 14.57 11.09
N GLY A 103 -8.42 14.52 12.28
CA GLY A 103 -7.59 13.39 12.70
C GLY A 103 -6.19 13.35 12.08
N GLY A 104 -5.88 14.23 11.12
CA GLY A 104 -4.55 14.39 10.55
C GLY A 104 -3.58 15.17 11.44
N THR A 105 -2.37 15.41 10.93
CA THR A 105 -1.31 16.17 11.59
C THR A 105 -0.59 17.08 10.60
N SER A 106 0.02 18.16 11.11
CA SER A 106 0.74 19.09 10.25
C SER A 106 1.98 18.44 9.64
N PRO A 107 2.45 18.89 8.46
CA PRO A 107 3.69 18.37 7.90
C PRO A 107 4.91 18.58 8.82
N LEU A 108 4.93 19.67 9.59
CA LEU A 108 5.98 19.97 10.55
C LEU A 108 6.00 18.99 11.73
N ASP A 109 4.84 18.69 12.29
CA ASP A 109 4.75 17.76 13.42
C ASP A 109 5.01 16.32 12.98
N ALA A 110 4.53 15.93 11.80
CA ALA A 110 4.87 14.65 11.19
C ALA A 110 6.38 14.52 10.94
N ALA A 111 7.06 15.55 10.43
CA ALA A 111 8.51 15.52 10.22
C ALA A 111 9.28 15.35 11.53
N ARG A 112 8.91 16.07 12.60
CA ARG A 112 9.51 15.91 13.94
C ARG A 112 9.31 14.50 14.49
N TRP A 113 8.09 13.99 14.39
CA TRP A 113 7.76 12.63 14.81
C TRP A 113 8.54 11.59 14.02
N TYR A 114 8.66 11.77 12.70
CA TYR A 114 9.39 10.88 11.81
C TYR A 114 10.88 10.83 12.18
N ILE A 115 11.50 12.00 12.39
CA ILE A 115 12.90 12.11 12.80
C ILE A 115 13.14 11.41 14.15
N GLN A 116 12.21 11.54 15.09
CA GLN A 116 12.33 10.93 16.40
C GLN A 116 12.19 9.40 16.37
N TRP A 117 11.18 8.89 15.65
CA TRP A 117 10.74 7.50 15.81
C TRP A 117 11.05 6.60 14.62
N ILE A 118 11.09 7.14 13.41
CA ILE A 118 11.23 6.36 12.18
C ILE A 118 12.68 6.35 11.70
N ASN A 119 13.38 7.49 11.72
CA ASN A 119 14.80 7.55 11.33
C ASN A 119 15.70 6.50 12.00
N PRO A 120 15.55 6.17 13.30
CA PRO A 120 16.40 5.16 13.95
C PRO A 120 16.24 3.74 13.39
N LEU A 121 15.19 3.47 12.59
CA LEU A 121 15.00 2.18 11.94
C LEU A 121 15.95 2.05 10.74
N ASN A 122 16.92 1.15 10.87
CA ASN A 122 17.87 0.83 9.81
C ASN A 122 17.29 -0.15 8.78
N MET A 123 16.27 0.29 8.06
CA MET A 123 15.54 -0.45 7.03
C MET A 123 14.99 0.51 5.98
N THR A 124 14.35 -0.02 4.94
CA THR A 124 13.66 0.80 3.94
C THR A 124 12.43 1.48 4.56
N LYS A 125 12.19 2.75 4.26
CA LYS A 125 11.11 3.53 4.88
C LYS A 125 10.29 4.28 3.84
N ALA A 126 8.97 4.18 3.93
CA ALA A 126 8.07 5.08 3.22
C ALA A 126 7.64 6.24 4.13
N ILE A 127 7.54 7.45 3.57
CA ILE A 127 6.92 8.58 4.26
C ILE A 127 5.42 8.30 4.51
N PRO A 128 4.72 9.16 5.26
CA PRO A 128 3.29 8.97 5.48
C PRO A 128 2.49 8.81 4.18
N ALA A 129 1.53 7.90 4.19
CA ALA A 129 0.61 7.71 3.08
C ALA A 129 -0.36 8.89 3.04
N VAL A 130 -0.44 9.61 1.91
CA VAL A 130 -1.36 10.74 1.77
C VAL A 130 -2.54 10.40 0.86
N THR A 131 -3.66 11.09 1.08
CA THR A 131 -4.82 10.98 0.19
C THR A 131 -4.53 11.48 -1.23
N SER A 132 -5.43 11.18 -2.17
CA SER A 132 -5.42 11.78 -3.51
C SER A 132 -6.02 13.19 -3.58
N SER A 133 -6.31 13.82 -2.43
CA SER A 133 -6.91 15.15 -2.36
C SER A 133 -6.03 16.22 -3.01
N THR A 134 -6.68 17.14 -3.73
CA THR A 134 -6.06 18.32 -4.34
C THR A 134 -6.38 19.61 -3.59
N ALA A 135 -7.10 19.51 -2.46
CA ALA A 135 -7.36 20.65 -1.60
C ALA A 135 -6.06 21.23 -1.03
N ALA A 136 -6.04 22.54 -0.77
CA ALA A 136 -4.88 23.21 -0.21
C ALA A 136 -4.46 22.56 1.12
N GLY A 137 -3.17 22.25 1.26
CA GLY A 137 -2.61 21.60 2.43
C GLY A 137 -2.80 20.08 2.51
N GLN A 138 -3.41 19.44 1.51
CA GLN A 138 -3.68 17.99 1.50
C GLN A 138 -2.92 17.27 0.37
N GLY A 139 -2.95 15.94 0.39
CA GLY A 139 -2.36 15.09 -0.65
C GLY A 139 -0.91 15.45 -0.96
N LEU A 140 -0.60 15.61 -2.25
CA LEU A 140 0.76 15.94 -2.69
C LEU A 140 1.25 17.31 -2.21
N ASN A 141 0.35 18.25 -1.85
CA ASN A 141 0.77 19.52 -1.25
C ASN A 141 1.23 19.32 0.21
N TRP A 142 0.60 18.40 0.95
CA TRP A 142 1.07 18.00 2.27
C TRP A 142 2.46 17.33 2.17
N VAL A 143 2.69 16.49 1.16
CA VAL A 143 4.00 15.84 0.92
C VAL A 143 5.11 16.87 0.71
N ASP A 144 4.89 17.89 -0.13
CA ASP A 144 5.84 19.00 -0.29
C ASP A 144 6.17 19.66 1.05
N GLY A 145 5.13 19.95 1.84
CA GLY A 145 5.28 20.54 3.16
C GLY A 145 6.08 19.65 4.12
N PHE A 146 5.88 18.34 4.05
CA PHE A 146 6.54 17.36 4.92
C PHE A 146 8.03 17.25 4.56
N ILE A 147 8.34 17.06 3.27
CA ILE A 147 9.72 16.99 2.78
C ILE A 147 10.45 18.31 3.07
N GLY A 148 9.79 19.46 2.89
CA GLY A 148 10.33 20.76 3.26
C GLY A 148 10.60 20.87 4.75
N ALA A 149 9.66 20.47 5.60
CA ALA A 149 9.80 20.51 7.06
C ALA A 149 10.86 19.53 7.60
N CYS A 150 11.11 18.43 6.89
CA CYS A 150 12.21 17.53 7.18
C CYS A 150 13.57 18.23 7.07
N ALA A 151 13.73 19.27 6.24
CA ALA A 151 14.96 20.03 6.07
C ALA A 151 16.22 19.15 5.90
N GLY A 152 16.09 18.05 5.13
CA GLY A 152 17.15 17.07 4.90
C GLY A 152 17.42 16.10 6.05
N GLN A 153 16.62 16.10 7.12
CA GLN A 153 16.83 15.28 8.31
C GLN A 153 15.95 14.02 8.34
N CYS A 154 14.92 13.89 7.51
CA CYS A 154 14.18 12.63 7.39
C CYS A 154 14.89 11.70 6.40
N TYR A 155 15.17 10.47 6.82
CA TYR A 155 15.73 9.44 5.95
C TYR A 155 14.59 8.56 5.45
N PHE A 156 14.29 8.61 4.15
CA PHE A 156 13.22 7.83 3.55
C PHE A 156 13.59 7.43 2.13
N ASP A 157 12.94 6.37 1.65
CA ASP A 157 13.20 5.77 0.35
C ASP A 157 12.02 6.01 -0.60
N TYR A 158 10.78 6.01 -0.06
CA TYR A 158 9.55 6.02 -0.86
C TYR A 158 8.57 7.13 -0.46
N ILE A 159 7.87 7.65 -1.47
CA ILE A 159 6.62 8.40 -1.29
C ILE A 159 5.46 7.43 -1.27
N ASN A 160 4.58 7.53 -0.27
CA ASN A 160 3.44 6.64 -0.12
C ASN A 160 2.12 7.34 -0.49
N LEU A 161 1.32 6.70 -1.33
CA LEU A 161 0.13 7.27 -1.94
C LEU A 161 -1.09 6.39 -1.73
N HIS A 162 -2.22 7.03 -1.42
CA HIS A 162 -3.55 6.46 -1.52
C HIS A 162 -4.30 7.08 -2.70
N TRP A 163 -5.20 6.32 -3.30
CA TRP A 163 -6.10 6.85 -4.31
C TRP A 163 -7.46 6.20 -4.26
N TYR A 164 -8.51 7.01 -4.20
CA TYR A 164 -9.88 6.55 -4.38
C TYR A 164 -10.57 7.49 -5.36
N GLY A 165 -11.25 6.94 -6.37
CA GLY A 165 -11.85 7.77 -7.41
C GLY A 165 -12.75 7.01 -8.38
N ALA A 166 -13.00 7.62 -9.54
CA ALA A 166 -14.05 7.17 -10.45
C ALA A 166 -13.53 6.42 -11.69
N SER A 167 -12.25 6.54 -12.05
CA SER A 167 -11.73 5.97 -13.29
C SER A 167 -10.25 5.58 -13.23
N PHE A 168 -9.84 4.66 -14.11
CA PHE A 168 -8.42 4.32 -14.29
C PHE A 168 -7.58 5.53 -14.73
N GLU A 169 -8.14 6.43 -15.54
CA GLU A 169 -7.36 7.57 -16.06
C GLU A 169 -7.07 8.59 -14.98
N ASP A 170 -8.00 8.80 -14.04
CA ASP A 170 -7.76 9.64 -12.88
C ASP A 170 -6.72 9.01 -11.93
N PHE A 171 -6.75 7.69 -11.77
CA PHE A 171 -5.73 6.96 -11.01
C PHE A 171 -4.35 7.11 -11.65
N LYS A 172 -4.25 6.83 -12.95
CA LYS A 172 -3.01 6.97 -13.71
C LYS A 172 -2.45 8.39 -13.63
N ALA A 173 -3.31 9.39 -13.85
CA ALA A 173 -2.93 10.80 -13.77
C ALA A 173 -2.43 11.19 -12.36
N HIS A 174 -3.04 10.66 -11.31
CA HIS A 174 -2.57 10.88 -9.93
C HIS A 174 -1.16 10.30 -9.71
N ILE A 175 -0.92 9.05 -10.14
CA ILE A 175 0.36 8.37 -9.98
C ILE A 175 1.47 9.03 -10.82
N GLU A 176 1.19 9.36 -12.09
CA GLU A 176 2.12 10.10 -12.95
C GLU A 176 2.37 11.52 -12.43
N GLY A 177 1.33 12.19 -11.90
CA GLY A 177 1.44 13.50 -11.27
C GLY A 177 2.37 13.50 -10.05
N ALA A 178 2.26 12.47 -9.20
CA ALA A 178 3.17 12.28 -8.07
C ALA A 178 4.61 12.05 -8.53
N HIS A 179 4.83 11.19 -9.53
CA HIS A 179 6.16 10.95 -10.08
C HIS A 179 6.78 12.22 -10.67
N ASN A 180 6.01 13.00 -11.44
CA ASN A 180 6.48 14.23 -12.05
C ASN A 180 6.82 15.32 -11.02
N ARG A 181 6.07 15.40 -9.91
CA ARG A 181 6.35 16.34 -8.82
C ARG A 181 7.56 15.92 -8.00
N PHE A 182 7.78 14.61 -7.87
CA PHE A 182 8.82 14.03 -7.02
C PHE A 182 9.72 13.02 -7.77
N PRO A 183 10.40 13.45 -8.84
CA PRO A 183 11.09 12.52 -9.76
C PRO A 183 12.31 11.83 -9.13
N ALA A 184 12.81 12.36 -8.00
CA ALA A 184 13.94 11.79 -7.27
C ALA A 184 13.56 10.58 -6.40
N TYR A 185 12.27 10.34 -6.18
CA TYR A 185 11.78 9.32 -5.26
C TYR A 185 10.98 8.24 -5.98
N ARG A 186 11.07 7.01 -5.48
CA ARG A 186 10.20 5.93 -5.92
C ARG A 186 8.88 6.00 -5.15
N LEU A 187 7.83 5.48 -5.74
CA LEU A 187 6.48 5.50 -5.19
C LEU A 187 6.13 4.12 -4.63
N VAL A 188 5.35 4.12 -3.56
CA VAL A 188 4.54 2.98 -3.13
C VAL A 188 3.08 3.43 -3.11
N VAL A 189 2.17 2.55 -3.52
CA VAL A 189 0.72 2.84 -3.56
C VAL A 189 0.03 1.87 -2.61
N THR A 190 -0.17 2.27 -1.35
CA THR A 190 -0.66 1.31 -0.34
C THR A 190 -2.16 1.10 -0.38
N GLU A 191 -2.93 2.00 -0.98
CA GLU A 191 -4.38 1.84 -1.15
C GLU A 191 -4.84 2.40 -2.48
N PHE A 192 -5.60 1.61 -3.24
CA PHE A 192 -6.31 2.10 -4.41
C PHE A 192 -7.58 1.31 -4.74
N ALA A 193 -8.69 2.02 -5.00
CA ALA A 193 -9.95 1.42 -5.45
C ALA A 193 -10.85 2.44 -6.18
N LEU A 194 -11.81 1.94 -6.96
CA LEU A 194 -12.91 2.79 -7.40
C LEU A 194 -13.90 3.02 -6.25
N LEU A 195 -14.54 4.17 -6.26
CA LEU A 195 -15.61 4.53 -5.34
C LEU A 195 -16.99 4.13 -5.92
N PRO A 196 -18.02 3.97 -5.06
CA PRO A 196 -19.40 3.87 -5.51
C PRO A 196 -19.76 5.01 -6.49
N PRO A 197 -20.58 4.74 -7.54
CA PRO A 197 -21.40 3.55 -7.74
C PRO A 197 -20.71 2.42 -8.54
N ALA A 198 -19.38 2.38 -8.62
CA ALA A 198 -18.66 1.34 -9.36
C ALA A 198 -19.07 -0.07 -8.91
N THR A 199 -19.43 -0.93 -9.86
CA THR A 199 -19.79 -2.33 -9.60
C THR A 199 -18.56 -3.19 -9.36
N ARG A 200 -18.76 -4.43 -8.92
CA ARG A 200 -17.66 -5.42 -8.82
C ARG A 200 -16.98 -5.66 -10.18
N GLN A 201 -17.74 -5.61 -11.27
CA GLN A 201 -17.19 -5.76 -12.63
C GLN A 201 -16.30 -4.55 -12.99
N ASP A 202 -16.75 -3.33 -12.69
CA ASP A 202 -15.97 -2.11 -12.93
C ASP A 202 -14.67 -2.13 -12.11
N GLN A 203 -14.77 -2.47 -10.83
CA GLN A 203 -13.62 -2.59 -9.94
C GLN A 203 -12.61 -3.61 -10.45
N THR A 204 -13.09 -4.72 -10.99
CA THR A 204 -12.21 -5.74 -11.58
C THR A 204 -11.47 -5.22 -12.80
N ALA A 205 -12.20 -4.63 -13.75
CA ALA A 205 -11.60 -4.08 -14.97
C ALA A 205 -10.57 -2.99 -14.62
N PHE A 206 -10.88 -2.16 -13.63
CA PHE A 206 -9.96 -1.19 -13.07
C PHE A 206 -8.70 -1.85 -12.48
N LEU A 207 -8.85 -2.83 -11.57
CA LEU A 207 -7.69 -3.48 -10.94
C LEU A 207 -6.76 -4.14 -11.96
N ASN A 208 -7.31 -4.85 -12.96
CA ASN A 208 -6.49 -5.47 -14.00
C ASN A 208 -5.68 -4.43 -14.78
N THR A 209 -6.31 -3.31 -15.16
CA THR A 209 -5.65 -2.22 -15.90
C THR A 209 -4.65 -1.45 -15.03
N ALA A 210 -5.03 -1.14 -13.80
CA ALA A 210 -4.19 -0.44 -12.82
C ALA A 210 -2.94 -1.23 -12.46
N MET A 211 -3.09 -2.53 -12.18
CA MET A 211 -1.94 -3.40 -11.87
C MET A 211 -0.99 -3.53 -13.06
N ALA A 212 -1.50 -3.75 -14.28
CA ALA A 212 -0.66 -3.80 -15.47
C ALA A 212 0.14 -2.49 -15.67
N PHE A 213 -0.48 -1.34 -15.39
CA PHE A 213 0.22 -0.05 -15.39
C PHE A 213 1.30 0.03 -14.30
N LEU A 214 0.98 -0.30 -13.04
CA LEU A 214 1.92 -0.21 -11.92
C LEU A 214 3.08 -1.20 -12.03
N ASP A 215 2.84 -2.39 -12.60
CA ASP A 215 3.88 -3.37 -12.90
C ASP A 215 4.91 -2.76 -13.86
N ASN A 216 4.46 -2.10 -14.93
CA ASN A 216 5.33 -1.48 -15.93
C ASN A 216 5.96 -0.14 -15.49
N ALA A 217 5.37 0.55 -14.50
CA ALA A 217 5.90 1.83 -13.99
C ALA A 217 7.17 1.61 -13.15
N THR A 218 8.36 1.87 -13.72
CA THR A 218 9.65 1.64 -13.04
C THR A 218 9.84 2.48 -11.78
N TYR A 219 9.16 3.62 -11.69
CA TYR A 219 9.15 4.51 -10.53
C TYR A 219 8.22 4.02 -9.41
N VAL A 220 7.40 2.99 -9.62
CA VAL A 220 6.60 2.33 -8.56
C VAL A 220 7.35 1.09 -8.09
N GLU A 221 7.61 1.00 -6.78
CA GLU A 221 8.28 -0.15 -6.16
C GLU A 221 7.28 -1.19 -5.63
N TYR A 222 6.26 -0.74 -4.90
CA TYR A 222 5.23 -1.60 -4.32
C TYR A 222 3.84 -1.01 -4.52
N TYR A 223 2.82 -1.87 -4.62
CA TYR A 223 1.44 -1.44 -4.49
C TYR A 223 0.60 -2.49 -3.75
N ALA A 224 -0.38 -2.06 -2.97
CA ALA A 224 -1.30 -2.94 -2.27
C ALA A 224 -2.74 -2.71 -2.71
N ILE A 225 -3.41 -3.81 -3.04
CA ILE A 225 -4.82 -3.78 -3.40
C ILE A 225 -5.64 -3.57 -2.12
N PHE A 226 -6.46 -2.52 -2.12
CA PHE A 226 -7.53 -2.35 -1.15
C PHE A 226 -8.77 -3.08 -1.72
N LEU A 227 -9.33 -4.12 -1.10
CA LEU A 227 -9.04 -4.67 0.23
C LEU A 227 -9.05 -6.20 0.29
N ALA A 228 -8.06 -6.82 0.94
CA ALA A 228 -8.04 -8.27 1.16
C ALA A 228 -8.94 -8.69 2.33
N THR A 229 -10.25 -8.58 2.16
CA THR A 229 -11.26 -9.10 3.09
C THR A 229 -12.55 -9.44 2.34
N SER A 230 -13.62 -9.80 3.04
CA SER A 230 -14.94 -10.07 2.47
C SER A 230 -15.93 -8.90 2.68
N PRO A 231 -17.00 -8.77 1.88
CA PRO A 231 -18.05 -7.77 2.07
C PRO A 231 -18.65 -7.74 3.48
N SER A 232 -18.98 -8.91 4.04
CA SER A 232 -19.57 -9.00 5.38
C SER A 232 -18.59 -8.55 6.47
N LEU A 233 -17.29 -8.86 6.32
CA LEU A 233 -16.27 -8.46 7.29
C LEU A 233 -16.02 -6.94 7.28
N ILE A 234 -15.88 -6.32 6.10
CA ILE A 234 -15.67 -4.86 6.03
C ILE A 234 -16.87 -4.08 6.59
N ILE A 235 -18.10 -4.53 6.31
CA ILE A 235 -19.33 -3.90 6.82
C ILE A 235 -19.39 -4.01 8.35
N SER A 236 -19.21 -5.21 8.90
CA SER A 236 -19.40 -5.46 10.33
C SER A 236 -18.34 -4.79 11.22
N ASN A 237 -17.18 -4.44 10.66
CA ASN A 237 -16.06 -3.87 11.40
C ASN A 237 -15.80 -2.39 11.11
N ASN A 238 -16.71 -1.71 10.41
CA ASN A 238 -16.53 -0.32 9.97
C ASN A 238 -15.17 -0.12 9.26
N GLY A 239 -14.81 -1.07 8.39
CA GLY A 239 -13.49 -1.11 7.74
C GLY A 239 -13.33 -0.14 6.57
N GLY A 240 -14.11 0.94 6.54
CA GLY A 240 -14.14 1.91 5.43
C GLY A 240 -15.20 1.64 4.36
N SER A 241 -16.14 0.71 4.59
CA SER A 241 -17.23 0.39 3.64
C SER A 241 -18.12 1.58 3.31
N ASP A 242 -18.29 2.51 4.25
CA ASP A 242 -19.12 3.71 4.06
C ASP A 242 -18.50 4.70 3.07
N TYR A 243 -17.19 4.60 2.85
CA TYR A 243 -16.45 5.43 1.91
C TYR A 243 -16.18 4.67 0.61
N ALA A 244 -15.46 3.54 0.69
CA ALA A 244 -15.00 2.79 -0.48
C ALA A 244 -16.02 1.79 -1.04
N GLY A 245 -17.15 1.57 -0.35
CA GLY A 245 -18.07 0.48 -0.66
C GLY A 245 -17.46 -0.90 -0.36
N THR A 246 -18.08 -1.95 -0.90
CA THR A 246 -17.64 -3.35 -0.73
C THR A 246 -17.14 -4.00 -2.01
N THR A 247 -17.19 -3.30 -3.14
CA THR A 247 -16.87 -3.85 -4.46
C THR A 247 -15.38 -4.12 -4.66
N SER A 248 -14.53 -3.48 -3.85
CA SER A 248 -13.07 -3.61 -3.79
C SER A 248 -12.56 -4.81 -2.98
N THR A 249 -13.45 -5.54 -2.31
CA THR A 249 -13.09 -6.74 -1.54
C THR A 249 -12.58 -7.88 -2.44
N LEU A 250 -11.42 -8.44 -2.09
CA LEU A 250 -10.80 -9.55 -2.84
C LEU A 250 -11.45 -10.91 -2.56
N PHE A 251 -12.03 -11.10 -1.38
CA PHE A 251 -12.73 -12.34 -1.02
C PHE A 251 -14.24 -12.17 -1.17
N SER A 252 -14.92 -13.25 -1.56
CA SER A 252 -16.35 -13.39 -1.34
C SER A 252 -16.63 -13.71 0.13
N ASP A 253 -17.90 -13.62 0.54
CA ASP A 253 -18.30 -14.08 1.87
C ASP A 253 -18.21 -15.61 2.02
N ASP A 254 -18.18 -16.34 0.91
CA ASP A 254 -17.92 -17.79 0.88
C ASP A 254 -16.40 -18.12 0.90
N VAL A 255 -15.54 -17.12 1.10
CA VAL A 255 -14.08 -17.27 1.36
C VAL A 255 -13.30 -17.77 0.14
N GLU A 256 -13.92 -17.69 -1.03
CA GLU A 256 -13.20 -17.79 -2.29
C GLU A 256 -12.63 -16.41 -2.63
N ILE A 257 -11.36 -16.35 -3.07
CA ILE A 257 -10.93 -15.16 -3.81
C ILE A 257 -11.87 -15.05 -4.99
N CYS A 258 -12.54 -13.90 -5.09
CA CYS A 258 -13.35 -13.60 -6.24
C CYS A 258 -12.41 -13.73 -7.46
N THR A 259 -12.69 -14.68 -8.34
CA THR A 259 -11.90 -15.09 -9.53
C THR A 259 -11.68 -13.98 -10.58
N VAL A 260 -11.90 -12.74 -10.19
CA VAL A 260 -11.96 -11.57 -11.03
C VAL A 260 -10.59 -10.94 -11.28
N VAL A 261 -9.61 -11.15 -10.40
CA VAL A 261 -8.22 -10.75 -10.68
C VAL A 261 -7.55 -11.85 -11.51
N THR A 262 -7.90 -11.91 -12.79
CA THR A 262 -7.13 -12.67 -13.78
C THR A 262 -5.83 -11.91 -14.04
N LEU A 263 -4.73 -12.49 -13.58
CA LEU A 263 -3.39 -12.00 -13.88
C LEU A 263 -2.99 -12.21 -15.34
#